data_AF-A0A532BX20-F1
#
_entry.id   AF-A0A532BX20-F1
#
_cell.length_a   1.000
_cell.length_b   1.000
_cell.length_c   1.000
_cell.angle_alpha   90.00
_cell.angle_beta   90.00
_cell.angle_gamma   90.00
#
_symmetry.space_group_name_H-M   'P 1'
#
loop_
_entity.id
_entity.type
_entity.pdbx_description
1 polymer ?
#
loop_
_entity_poly.entity_id
_entity_poly.type
_entity_poly.pdbx_seq_one_letter_code
_entity_poly.pdbx_strand_id
1 'polypeptide(L)'
;MRQEIGHRSVILNQAALWDMRQRTGIDFDWQGFAMSGTMNNDDDAFPHFSARMDNGDLAWAVAKANGVSLGVFCHRLKLGWSGEKAAIHPAPPRTRKSPPQRPSLKLSTFLADGQLAWPVAETRGISEAVFYARLKKGMTPDDVVYTPVMPRGWPLHRR
;
A
#
# COMPACT_ATOMS: atom_id res chain seq x y z
N MET A 1 1.27 19.94 -53.87
CA MET A 1 1.85 19.49 -52.58
C MET A 1 0.75 18.93 -51.70
N ARG A 2 0.62 17.60 -51.66
CA ARG A 2 -0.14 16.85 -50.64
C ARG A 2 0.45 15.44 -50.65
N GLN A 3 1.11 15.05 -49.56
CA GLN A 3 1.53 13.66 -49.36
C GLN A 3 0.52 12.99 -48.45
N GLU A 4 0.01 11.85 -48.90
CA GLU A 4 -0.84 10.93 -48.14
C GLU A 4 0.03 10.05 -47.24
N ILE A 5 -0.39 9.90 -45.98
CA ILE A 5 0.21 9.01 -44.99
C ILE A 5 -0.39 7.62 -45.19
N GLY A 6 0.40 6.67 -45.71
CA GLY A 6 0.04 5.26 -45.80
C GLY A 6 0.67 4.45 -44.67
N HIS A 7 -0.14 4.05 -43.69
CA HIS A 7 0.23 3.01 -42.73
C HIS A 7 0.32 1.65 -43.45
N ARG A 8 1.49 1.00 -43.42
CA ARG A 8 1.64 -0.42 -43.78
C ARG A 8 2.50 -1.14 -42.75
N SER A 9 1.83 -1.98 -41.97
CA SER A 9 2.39 -2.92 -41.01
C SER A 9 3.33 -3.92 -41.71
N VAL A 10 4.57 -4.04 -41.22
CA VAL A 10 5.48 -5.12 -41.64
C VAL A 10 5.32 -6.27 -40.65
N ILE A 11 4.48 -7.24 -41.02
CA ILE A 11 4.44 -8.56 -40.39
C ILE A 11 5.71 -9.28 -40.84
N LEU A 12 6.66 -9.50 -39.94
CA LEU A 12 7.84 -10.30 -40.23
C LEU A 12 7.42 -11.79 -40.33
N ASN A 13 7.66 -12.35 -41.50
CA ASN A 13 7.38 -13.75 -41.86
C ASN A 13 8.37 -14.68 -41.12
N GLN A 14 7.92 -15.90 -40.79
CA GLN A 14 8.66 -16.89 -39.99
C GLN A 14 10.05 -17.25 -40.54
N ALA A 15 10.30 -16.99 -41.83
CA ALA A 15 11.63 -17.17 -42.44
C ALA A 15 12.71 -16.25 -41.84
N ALA A 16 12.36 -15.03 -41.40
CA ALA A 16 13.30 -14.09 -40.78
C ALA A 16 13.74 -14.52 -39.37
N LEU A 17 12.95 -15.37 -38.70
CA LEU A 17 13.27 -15.92 -37.38
C LEU A 17 14.18 -17.16 -37.47
N TRP A 18 14.18 -17.87 -38.60
CA TRP A 18 15.10 -18.99 -38.84
C TRP A 18 16.54 -18.53 -39.09
N ASP A 19 16.74 -17.36 -39.70
CA ASP A 19 18.09 -16.78 -39.92
C ASP A 19 18.73 -16.31 -38.60
N MET A 20 17.91 -15.92 -37.62
CA MET A 20 18.36 -15.53 -36.28
C MET A 20 18.82 -16.73 -35.43
N ARG A 21 18.36 -17.95 -35.76
CA ARG A 21 18.72 -19.22 -35.09
C ARG A 21 20.15 -19.68 -35.38
N GLN A 22 20.71 -19.37 -36.56
CA GLN A 22 22.07 -19.79 -36.91
C GLN A 22 23.16 -18.87 -36.34
N ARG A 23 22.79 -17.68 -35.85
CA ARG A 23 23.74 -16.66 -35.38
C ARG A 23 24.09 -16.71 -33.90
N THR A 24 23.24 -17.28 -33.04
CA THR A 24 23.37 -17.11 -31.59
C THR A 24 23.74 -18.38 -30.83
N GLY A 25 23.63 -19.57 -31.42
CA GLY A 25 24.07 -20.82 -30.78
C GLY A 25 23.42 -21.13 -29.42
N ILE A 26 22.24 -20.57 -29.14
CA ILE A 26 21.48 -20.82 -27.90
C ILE A 26 20.36 -21.80 -28.23
N ASP A 27 20.48 -23.03 -27.74
CA ASP A 27 19.42 -24.04 -27.77
C ASP A 27 18.31 -23.63 -26.79
N PHE A 28 17.09 -23.46 -27.30
CA PHE A 28 15.90 -23.20 -26.48
C PHE A 28 14.97 -24.40 -26.63
N ASP A 29 15.01 -25.30 -25.65
CA ASP A 29 14.18 -26.50 -25.61
C ASP A 29 12.74 -26.14 -25.21
N TRP A 30 11.80 -26.37 -26.14
CA TRP A 30 10.38 -26.02 -26.00
C TRP A 30 9.49 -27.21 -25.60
N GLN A 31 10.05 -28.39 -25.33
CA GLN A 31 9.26 -29.58 -24.96
C GLN A 31 9.12 -29.74 -23.45
N GLY A 32 8.33 -28.90 -22.77
CA GLY A 32 8.15 -29.11 -21.34
C GLY A 32 7.10 -28.33 -20.54
N PHE A 33 6.27 -27.46 -21.12
CA PHE A 33 5.33 -26.68 -20.30
C PHE A 33 3.87 -26.83 -20.75
N ALA A 34 3.29 -27.98 -20.39
CA ALA A 34 1.85 -28.12 -20.21
C ALA A 34 1.54 -27.97 -18.71
N MET A 35 0.89 -26.87 -18.31
CA MET A 35 0.21 -26.79 -17.01
C MET A 35 -1.13 -26.07 -17.17
N SER A 36 -2.18 -26.88 -17.10
CA SER A 36 -3.52 -26.46 -16.68
C SER A 36 -3.43 -25.87 -15.27
N GLY A 37 -3.85 -24.62 -15.10
CA GLY A 37 -3.94 -23.97 -13.80
C GLY A 37 -4.89 -22.79 -13.88
N THR A 38 -5.94 -22.83 -13.08
CA THR A 38 -7.04 -21.87 -12.98
C THR A 38 -6.53 -20.43 -12.80
N MET A 39 -6.92 -19.54 -13.73
CA MET A 39 -6.61 -18.11 -13.71
C MET A 39 -7.35 -17.40 -12.57
N ASN A 40 -6.63 -16.95 -11.55
CA ASN A 40 -7.07 -15.88 -10.66
C ASN A 40 -6.40 -14.58 -11.10
N ASN A 41 -7.18 -13.50 -11.18
CA ASN A 41 -6.90 -12.23 -11.84
C ASN A 41 -5.90 -11.30 -11.11
N ASP A 42 -4.85 -11.80 -10.46
CA ASP A 42 -3.99 -10.98 -9.57
C ASP A 42 -2.50 -10.86 -9.95
N ASP A 43 -2.00 -11.46 -11.05
CA ASP A 43 -0.56 -11.43 -11.39
C ASP A 43 -0.23 -10.67 -12.70
N ASP A 44 0.22 -9.41 -12.53
CA ASP A 44 1.52 -8.90 -13.03
C ASP A 44 1.91 -9.09 -14.51
N ALA A 45 1.06 -8.69 -15.45
CA ALA A 45 1.42 -8.59 -16.87
C ALA A 45 2.21 -7.31 -17.28
N PHE A 46 3.13 -6.82 -16.43
CA PHE A 46 4.22 -5.95 -16.90
C PHE A 46 5.49 -6.26 -16.08
N PRO A 47 6.54 -6.83 -16.69
CA PRO A 47 7.79 -7.04 -15.99
C PRO A 47 8.36 -5.69 -15.57
N HIS A 48 8.19 -5.31 -14.30
CA HIS A 48 8.58 -4.00 -13.76
C HIS A 48 10.08 -3.66 -14.00
N PHE A 49 10.87 -4.69 -14.28
CA PHE A 49 12.29 -4.65 -14.61
C PHE A 49 12.59 -4.31 -16.07
N SER A 50 11.61 -4.30 -16.98
CA SER A 50 11.81 -4.01 -18.42
C SER A 50 11.55 -2.55 -18.81
N ALA A 51 11.23 -1.67 -17.85
CA ALA A 51 11.09 -0.24 -18.13
C ALA A 51 12.44 0.31 -18.63
N ARG A 52 12.45 0.76 -19.88
CA ARG A 52 13.62 1.37 -20.51
C ARG A 52 13.53 2.89 -20.46
N MET A 53 14.69 3.51 -20.37
CA MET A 53 14.87 4.96 -20.56
C MET A 53 15.02 5.27 -22.05
N ASP A 54 14.98 6.55 -22.44
CA ASP A 54 15.05 6.97 -23.84
C ASP A 54 16.42 6.63 -24.46
N ASN A 55 17.44 6.49 -23.61
CA ASN A 55 18.78 6.04 -23.96
C ASN A 55 18.91 4.51 -24.13
N GLY A 56 17.84 3.74 -23.91
CA GLY A 56 17.81 2.28 -24.03
C GLY A 56 18.26 1.52 -22.77
N ASP A 57 18.72 2.21 -21.72
CA ASP A 57 19.14 1.59 -20.47
C ASP A 57 17.97 1.11 -19.62
N LEU A 58 18.23 0.16 -18.73
CA LEU A 58 17.27 -0.31 -17.74
C LEU A 58 17.07 0.75 -16.66
N ALA A 59 15.87 1.31 -16.58
CA ALA A 59 15.50 2.32 -15.59
C ALA A 59 15.73 1.84 -14.14
N TRP A 60 15.57 0.53 -13.89
CA TRP A 60 15.85 -0.06 -12.58
C TRP A 60 17.32 0.05 -12.17
N ALA A 61 18.27 -0.14 -13.09
CA ALA A 61 19.69 -0.07 -12.78
C ALA A 61 20.08 1.33 -12.28
N VAL A 62 19.55 2.38 -12.92
CA VAL A 62 19.73 3.77 -12.51
C VAL A 62 18.98 4.09 -11.21
N ALA A 63 17.76 3.57 -11.04
CA ALA A 63 17.01 3.73 -9.79
C ALA A 63 17.77 3.16 -8.58
N LYS A 64 18.36 1.97 -8.73
CA LYS A 64 19.18 1.33 -7.70
C LYS A 64 20.44 2.13 -7.39
N ALA A 65 21.12 2.65 -8.41
CA ALA A 65 22.28 3.53 -8.24
C ALA A 65 21.92 4.83 -7.48
N ASN A 66 20.72 5.35 -7.70
CA ASN A 66 20.18 6.54 -7.03
C ASN A 66 19.55 6.26 -5.65
N GLY A 67 19.62 5.02 -5.14
CA GLY A 67 19.08 4.65 -3.83
C GLY A 67 17.55 4.55 -3.79
N VAL A 68 16.87 4.45 -4.93
CA VAL A 68 15.42 4.25 -5.00
C VAL A 68 15.10 2.77 -4.79
N SER A 69 14.30 2.46 -3.77
CA SER A 69 13.84 1.09 -3.53
C SER A 69 12.91 0.58 -4.64
N LEU A 70 12.93 -0.73 -4.88
CA LEU A 70 12.08 -1.39 -5.88
C LEU A 70 10.59 -1.06 -5.70
N GLY A 71 10.09 -1.09 -4.45
CA GLY A 71 8.70 -0.76 -4.16
C GLY A 71 8.32 0.68 -4.53
N VAL A 72 9.21 1.65 -4.31
CA VAL A 72 8.99 3.05 -4.71
C VAL A 72 9.02 3.18 -6.24
N PHE A 73 9.96 2.52 -6.90
CA PHE A 73 10.05 2.51 -8.36
C PHE A 73 8.79 1.92 -9.01
N CYS A 74 8.35 0.73 -8.57
CA CYS A 74 7.13 0.09 -9.06
C CYS A 74 5.89 0.95 -8.79
N HIS A 75 5.79 1.56 -7.60
CA HIS A 75 4.68 2.46 -7.29
C HIS A 75 4.64 3.66 -8.24
N ARG A 76 5.78 4.25 -8.59
CA ARG A 76 5.87 5.35 -9.56
C ARG A 76 5.44 4.94 -10.96
N LEU A 77 5.84 3.76 -11.43
CA LEU A 77 5.36 3.22 -12.70
C LEU A 77 3.84 3.01 -12.69
N LYS A 78 3.28 2.49 -11.58
CA LYS A 78 1.82 2.35 -11.40
C LYS A 78 1.09 3.70 -11.39
N LEU A 79 1.75 4.78 -10.97
CA LEU A 79 1.24 6.16 -11.05
C LEU A 79 1.44 6.79 -12.46
N GLY A 80 1.94 6.04 -13.44
CA GLY A 80 2.15 6.51 -14.81
C GLY A 80 3.42 7.34 -15.02
N TRP A 81 4.42 7.22 -14.14
CA TRP A 81 5.71 7.89 -14.34
C TRP A 81 6.53 7.20 -15.44
N SER A 82 7.29 7.98 -16.20
CA SER A 82 8.30 7.43 -17.13
C SER A 82 9.43 6.75 -16.35
N GLY A 83 10.11 5.78 -16.96
CA GLY A 83 11.22 5.06 -16.33
C GLY A 83 12.32 5.99 -15.82
N GLU A 84 12.68 7.00 -16.61
CA GLU A 84 13.65 8.03 -16.24
C GLU A 84 13.21 8.82 -15.00
N LYS A 85 11.98 9.34 -15.03
CA LYS A 85 11.41 10.10 -13.92
C LYS A 85 11.30 9.23 -12.66
N ALA A 86 10.96 7.95 -12.82
CA ALA A 86 10.86 7.01 -11.72
C ALA A 86 12.22 6.68 -11.09
N ALA A 87 13.30 6.71 -11.88
CA ALA A 87 14.66 6.38 -11.46
C ALA A 87 15.45 7.55 -10.88
N ILE A 88 15.24 8.78 -11.37
CA ILE A 88 16.04 9.96 -11.01
C ILE A 88 15.54 10.63 -9.72
N HIS A 89 14.22 10.70 -9.52
CA HIS A 89 13.69 11.44 -8.37
C HIS A 89 13.92 10.68 -7.05
N PRO A 90 14.51 11.30 -6.01
CA PRO A 90 14.68 10.66 -4.72
C PRO A 90 13.31 10.37 -4.06
N ALA A 91 13.22 9.30 -3.28
CA ALA A 91 12.03 9.05 -2.47
C ALA A 91 11.92 10.13 -1.39
N PRO A 92 10.75 10.76 -1.18
CA PRO A 92 10.60 11.69 -0.07
C PRO A 92 10.86 10.95 1.26
N PRO A 93 11.45 11.62 2.26
CA PRO A 93 11.65 11.02 3.57
C PRO A 93 10.32 10.53 4.12
N ARG A 94 10.33 9.35 4.76
CA ARG A 94 9.12 8.78 5.36
C ARG A 94 8.71 9.63 6.55
N THR A 95 7.85 10.61 6.33
CA THR A 95 7.18 11.30 7.42
C THR A 95 6.07 10.39 7.93
N ARG A 96 6.17 9.95 9.18
CA ARG A 96 5.00 9.41 9.85
C ARG A 96 4.05 10.58 10.01
N LYS A 97 2.86 10.51 9.39
CA LYS A 97 1.79 11.45 9.71
C LYS A 97 1.60 11.37 11.22
N SER A 98 1.83 12.48 11.94
CA SER A 98 1.45 12.54 13.35
C SER A 98 -0.03 12.14 13.44
N PRO A 99 -0.43 11.36 14.45
CA PRO A 99 -1.84 11.14 14.69
C PRO A 99 -2.57 12.48 14.68
N PRO A 100 -3.76 12.57 14.07
CA PRO A 100 -4.54 13.81 14.13
C PRO A 100 -4.61 14.24 15.61
N GLN A 101 -4.29 15.51 15.89
CA GLN A 101 -4.43 16.10 17.22
C GLN A 101 -5.94 16.17 17.53
N ARG A 102 -6.49 15.06 18.00
CA ARG A 102 -7.87 15.00 18.49
C ARG A 102 -7.86 15.69 19.85
N PRO A 103 -8.76 16.64 20.13
CA PRO A 103 -8.91 17.15 21.49
C PRO A 103 -9.12 15.93 22.40
N SER A 104 -8.33 15.83 23.47
CA SER A 104 -8.43 14.70 24.39
C SER A 104 -9.87 14.63 24.89
N LEU A 105 -10.55 13.48 24.78
CA LEU A 105 -11.93 13.32 25.27
C LEU A 105 -12.09 13.73 26.74
N LYS A 106 -10.99 13.74 27.51
CA LYS A 106 -10.91 14.31 28.86
C LYS A 106 -11.47 15.73 28.97
N LEU A 107 -11.24 16.56 27.95
CA LEU A 107 -11.55 18.00 27.94
C LEU A 107 -12.87 18.33 27.24
N SER A 108 -13.53 17.34 26.62
CA SER A 108 -14.72 17.59 25.79
C SER A 108 -15.96 16.81 26.24
N THR A 109 -15.84 15.96 27.26
CA THR A 109 -16.95 15.10 27.70
C THR A 109 -17.55 15.66 28.99
N PHE A 110 -18.83 15.99 28.94
CA PHE A 110 -19.58 16.56 30.07
C PHE A 110 -20.66 15.58 30.54
N LEU A 111 -20.88 15.57 31.85
CA LEU A 111 -21.99 14.90 32.51
C LEU A 111 -23.30 15.70 32.32
N ALA A 112 -24.44 15.09 32.65
CA ALA A 112 -25.74 15.76 32.60
C ALA A 112 -25.85 17.01 33.50
N ASP A 113 -25.04 17.08 34.56
CA ASP A 113 -24.95 18.22 35.49
C ASP A 113 -24.05 19.37 34.97
N GLY A 114 -23.46 19.21 33.78
CA GLY A 114 -22.54 20.19 33.17
C GLY A 114 -21.11 20.11 33.67
N GLN A 115 -20.77 19.17 34.56
CA GLN A 115 -19.40 18.95 35.01
C GLN A 115 -18.59 18.14 33.99
N LEU A 116 -17.27 18.29 34.02
CA LEU A 116 -16.37 17.51 33.18
C LEU A 116 -16.37 16.05 33.67
N ALA A 117 -16.63 15.10 32.79
CA ALA A 117 -16.78 13.69 33.16
C ALA A 117 -15.46 13.05 33.63
N TRP A 118 -14.32 13.50 33.10
CA TRP A 118 -13.02 12.91 33.40
C TRP A 118 -12.57 13.07 34.87
N PRO A 119 -12.55 14.27 35.47
CA PRO A 119 -12.24 14.45 36.90
C PRO A 119 -13.08 13.57 37.83
N VAL A 120 -14.37 13.41 37.53
CA VAL A 120 -15.28 12.56 38.33
C VAL A 120 -14.95 11.08 38.14
N ALA A 121 -14.58 10.66 36.93
CA ALA A 121 -14.13 9.29 36.67
C ALA A 121 -12.80 8.97 37.38
N GLU A 122 -11.86 9.92 37.36
CA GLU A 122 -10.52 9.79 37.95
C GLU A 122 -10.60 9.66 39.48
N THR A 123 -11.40 10.49 40.14
CA THR A 123 -11.65 10.39 41.59
C THR A 123 -12.29 9.06 42.01
N ARG A 124 -12.96 8.37 41.09
CA ARG A 124 -13.54 7.04 41.28
C ARG A 124 -12.61 5.89 40.88
N GLY A 125 -11.36 6.19 40.52
CA GLY A 125 -10.35 5.19 40.16
C GLY A 125 -10.52 4.60 38.76
N ILE A 126 -11.26 5.27 37.87
CA ILE A 126 -11.41 4.82 36.48
C ILE A 126 -10.21 5.30 35.68
N SER A 127 -9.45 4.36 35.12
CA SER A 127 -8.33 4.70 34.24
C SER A 127 -8.81 5.33 32.92
N GLU A 128 -7.95 6.17 32.33
CA GLU A 128 -8.21 6.84 31.05
C GLU A 128 -8.57 5.86 29.94
N ALA A 129 -7.84 4.74 29.86
CA ALA A 129 -8.10 3.71 28.87
C ALA A 129 -9.51 3.12 28.99
N VAL A 130 -9.98 2.89 30.23
CA VAL A 130 -11.33 2.36 30.48
C VAL A 130 -12.39 3.41 30.15
N PHE A 131 -12.18 4.66 30.56
CA PHE A 131 -13.06 5.78 30.23
C PHE A 131 -13.24 5.92 28.71
N TYR A 132 -12.13 5.91 27.96
CA TYR A 132 -12.14 5.97 26.50
C TYR A 132 -12.83 4.77 25.86
N ALA A 133 -12.57 3.56 26.36
CA ALA A 133 -13.15 2.34 25.84
C ALA A 133 -14.68 2.32 26.03
N ARG A 134 -15.19 2.86 27.13
CA ARG A 134 -16.62 2.98 27.40
C ARG A 134 -17.30 4.01 26.48
N LEU A 135 -16.71 5.20 26.32
CA LEU A 135 -17.22 6.20 25.36
C LEU A 135 -17.20 5.69 23.92
N LYS A 136 -16.14 4.99 23.52
CA LYS A 136 -16.04 4.39 22.18
C LYS A 136 -17.10 3.30 21.94
N LYS A 137 -17.60 2.66 23.00
CA LYS A 137 -18.72 1.70 22.94
C LYS A 137 -20.09 2.38 22.90
N GLY A 138 -20.15 3.71 22.95
CA GLY A 138 -21.39 4.48 22.96
C GLY A 138 -22.05 4.60 24.34
N MET A 139 -21.31 4.34 25.43
CA MET A 139 -21.84 4.63 26.77
C MET A 139 -21.96 6.14 27.00
N THR A 140 -22.98 6.53 27.76
CA THR A 140 -23.15 7.93 28.16
C THR A 140 -22.05 8.35 29.15
N PRO A 141 -21.69 9.64 29.23
CA PRO A 141 -20.71 10.14 30.19
C PRO A 141 -21.04 9.76 31.64
N ASP A 142 -22.32 9.83 32.02
CA ASP A 142 -22.81 9.38 33.33
C ASP A 142 -22.54 7.88 33.54
N ASP A 143 -22.98 7.01 32.63
CA ASP A 143 -22.75 5.57 32.75
C ASP A 143 -21.26 5.23 32.87
N VAL A 144 -20.42 5.96 32.13
CA VAL A 144 -18.96 5.77 32.16
C VAL A 144 -18.42 6.01 33.57
N VAL A 145 -18.92 7.01 34.29
CA VAL A 145 -18.47 7.40 35.63
C VAL A 145 -19.07 6.49 36.72
N TYR A 146 -20.32 6.05 36.56
CA TYR A 146 -21.02 5.28 37.59
C TYR A 146 -20.84 3.76 37.47
N THR A 147 -20.42 3.26 36.31
CA THR A 147 -20.18 1.81 36.14
C THR A 147 -18.87 1.39 36.81
N PRO A 148 -18.86 0.44 37.76
CA PRO A 148 -17.62 -0.03 38.38
C PRO A 148 -16.72 -0.77 37.38
N VAL A 149 -15.39 -0.64 37.53
CA VAL A 149 -14.43 -1.43 36.77
C VAL A 149 -14.28 -2.78 37.46
N MET A 150 -14.79 -3.84 36.83
CA MET A 150 -14.63 -5.19 37.38
C MET A 150 -13.15 -5.60 37.34
N PRO A 151 -12.59 -6.14 38.44
CA PRO A 151 -11.23 -6.65 38.45
C PRO A 151 -11.08 -7.80 37.46
N ARG A 152 -9.92 -7.88 36.80
CA ARG A 152 -9.57 -9.04 35.98
C ARG A 152 -9.49 -10.27 36.89
N GLY A 153 -10.27 -11.31 36.60
CA GLY A 153 -10.30 -12.56 37.37
C GLY A 153 -11.49 -12.71 38.31
N TRP A 154 -12.48 -11.80 38.31
CA TRP A 154 -13.72 -12.04 39.04
C TRP A 154 -14.41 -13.30 38.50
N PRO A 155 -14.75 -14.30 39.35
CA PRO A 155 -15.43 -15.50 38.90
C PRO A 155 -16.84 -15.09 38.46
N LEU A 156 -17.02 -14.91 37.15
CA LEU A 156 -18.34 -14.86 36.54
C LEU A 156 -18.97 -16.22 36.83
N HIS A 157 -19.86 -16.28 37.81
CA HIS A 157 -20.73 -17.44 38.01
C HIS A 157 -21.56 -17.57 36.73
N ARG A 158 -21.08 -18.42 35.81
CA ARG A 158 -21.85 -18.90 34.68
C ARG A 158 -22.99 -19.71 35.27
N ARG A 159 -24.20 -19.14 35.23
CA ARG A 159 -25.44 -19.87 35.42
C ARG A 159 -25.71 -20.76 34.22
#